data_AF-A0AAW9EH83-F1
#
_entry.id   AF-A0AAW9EH83-F1
#
_cell.length_a   1.000
_cell.length_b   1.000
_cell.length_c   1.000
_cell.angle_alpha   90.00
_cell.angle_beta   90.00
_cell.angle_gamma   90.00
#
_symmetry.space_group_name_H-M   'P 1'
#
loop_
_entity.id
_entity.type
_entity.pdbx_description
1 polymer ?
#
loop_
_entity_poly.entity_id
_entity_poly.type
_entity_poly.pdbx_seq_one_letter_code
_entity_poly.pdbx_strand_id
1 'polypeptide(L)' 'MSQWIAVCQLDDITVGTGVCALVEQDQVAIFRPYQDERLYALSNI' A
#
# COMPACT_ATOMS: atom_id res chain seq x y z
N MET A 1 16.63 -7.11 -10.45
CA MET A 1 15.59 -8.07 -10.02
C MET A 1 14.63 -7.30 -9.12
N SER A 2 13.33 -7.38 -9.38
CA SER A 2 12.33 -6.71 -8.54
C SER A 2 11.95 -7.65 -7.39
N GLN A 3 12.05 -7.18 -6.14
CA GLN A 3 11.56 -7.90 -4.97
C GLN A 3 10.15 -7.39 -4.65
N TRP A 4 9.19 -8.31 -4.55
CA TRP A 4 7.81 -8.00 -4.20
C TRP A 4 7.50 -8.58 -2.82
N ILE A 5 6.96 -7.76 -1.94
CA ILE A 5 6.64 -8.13 -0.55
C ILE A 5 5.12 -8.04 -0.38
N ALA A 6 4.51 -9.12 0.12
CA ALA A 6 3.10 -9.13 0.44
C ALA A 6 2.85 -8.35 1.74
N VAL A 7 1.84 -7.48 1.74
CA VAL A 7 1.53 -6.58 2.88
C VAL A 7 0.17 -6.92 3.50
N CYS A 8 -0.91 -6.81 2.74
CA CYS A 8 -2.29 -7.08 3.16
C CYS A 8 -3.15 -7.46 1.96
N GLN A 9 -4.42 -7.84 2.19
CA GLN A 9 -5.37 -8.05 1.10
C GLN A 9 -5.89 -6.70 0.59
N LEU A 10 -6.29 -6.65 -0.68
CA LEU A 10 -6.82 -5.41 -1.29
C LEU A 10 -8.04 -4.88 -0.52
N ASP A 11 -8.90 -5.78 -0.02
CA ASP A 11 -10.13 -5.45 0.70
C ASP A 11 -9.88 -4.91 2.11
N ASP A 12 -8.67 -5.07 2.66
CA ASP A 12 -8.27 -4.44 3.91
C ASP A 12 -8.03 -2.92 3.73
N ILE A 13 -7.84 -2.47 2.50
CA ILE A 13 -7.67 -1.05 2.16
C ILE A 13 -9.01 -0.49 1.68
N THR A 14 -9.58 0.39 2.49
CA THR A 14 -10.85 1.06 2.16
C THR A 14 -10.64 2.03 0.99
N VAL A 15 -11.57 2.03 0.04
CA VAL A 15 -11.54 2.96 -1.10
C VAL A 15 -11.55 4.42 -0.61
N GLY A 16 -10.69 5.25 -1.20
CA GLY A 16 -10.49 6.65 -0.82
C GLY A 16 -9.57 6.85 0.39
N THR A 17 -8.93 5.79 0.89
CA THR A 17 -8.02 5.85 2.05
C THR A 17 -6.60 5.45 1.69
N GLY A 18 -5.69 5.74 2.61
CA GLY A 18 -4.32 5.24 2.60
C GLY A 18 -3.96 4.58 3.93
N VAL A 19 -3.13 3.55 3.87
CA VAL A 19 -2.62 2.82 5.03
C VAL A 19 -1.11 2.89 5.07
N CYS A 20 -0.55 2.87 6.28
CA CYS A 20 0.89 2.73 6.47
C CYS A 20 1.23 1.24 6.62
N ALA A 21 2.19 0.78 5.83
CA ALA A 21 2.77 -0.55 5.91
C ALA A 21 4.22 -0.44 6.36
N LEU A 22 4.64 -1.32 7.26
CA LEU A 22 6.05 -1.51 7.58
C LEU A 22 6.61 -2.59 6.65
N VAL A 23 7.40 -2.19 5.67
CA VAL A 23 8.06 -3.09 4.72
C VAL A 23 9.51 -3.19 5.14
N GLU A 24 9.87 -4.32 5.76
CA GLU A 24 11.14 -4.52 6.46
C GLU A 24 11.36 -3.47 7.57
N GLN A 25 12.16 -2.44 7.30
CA GLN A 25 12.45 -1.34 8.23
C GLN A 25 11.93 0.02 7.73
N ASP A 26 11.34 0.05 6.53
CA ASP A 26 10.87 1.27 5.90
C ASP A 26 9.35 1.40 6.00
N GLN A 27 8.88 2.63 6.24
CA GLN A 27 7.45 2.92 6.22
C GLN A 27 7.02 3.29 4.80
N VAL A 28 5.99 2.60 4.31
CA VAL A 28 5.43 2.80 2.98
C VAL A 28 3.94 3.12 3.11
N ALA A 29 3.52 4.25 2.55
CA ALA A 29 2.12 4.62 2.46
C ALA A 29 1.51 4.04 1.18
N ILE A 30 0.47 3.24 1.34
CA ILE A 30 -0.27 2.60 0.24
C ILE A 30 -1.64 3.28 0.13
N PHE A 31 -1.95 3.85 -1.02
CA PHE A 31 -3.19 4.56 -1.30
C PHE A 31 -4.07 3.81 -2.28
N ARG A 32 -5.35 3.70 -1.96
CA ARG A 32 -6.41 3.18 -2.86
C ARG A 32 -7.39 4.32 -3.20
N PRO A 33 -7.09 5.16 -4.20
CA PRO A 33 -7.92 6.34 -4.48
C PRO A 33 -9.28 6.00 -5.09
N TYR A 34 -9.39 4.88 -5.83
CA TYR A 34 -10.58 4.52 -6.59
C TYR A 34 -11.07 3.11 -6.24
N GLN A 35 -12.26 2.75 -6.74
CA GLN A 35 -12.89 1.44 -6.51
C GLN A 35 -12.23 0.30 -7.28
N ASP A 36 -11.39 0.62 -8.26
CA ASP A 36 -10.61 -0.39 -8.98
C ASP A 36 -9.47 -0.96 -8.11
N GLU A 37 -8.68 -1.83 -8.72
CA GLU A 37 -7.55 -2.50 -8.08
C GLU A 37 -6.25 -1.70 -8.20
N ARG A 38 -6.30 -0.44 -8.66
CA ARG A 38 -5.10 0.39 -8.79
C ARG A 38 -4.71 0.96 -7.42
N LEU A 39 -3.48 0.65 -7.04
CA LEU A 39 -2.85 1.14 -5.83
C LEU A 39 -1.64 1.99 -6.17
N TYR A 40 -1.32 2.92 -5.28
CA TYR A 40 -0.11 3.73 -5.35
C TYR A 40 0.65 3.57 -4.03
N ALA A 41 1.96 3.34 -4.11
CA ALA A 41 2.81 3.21 -2.96
C ALA A 41 3.90 4.29 -2.99
N LEU A 42 4.08 4.98 -1.87
CA LEU A 42 5.05 6.05 -1.68
C LEU A 42 5.78 5.84 -0.36
N SER A 43 6.99 6.39 -0.21
CA SER A 43 7.66 6.43 1.09
C SER A 43 6.85 7.28 2.09
N ASN A 44 6.73 6.82 3.34
CA ASN A 44 6.00 7.51 4.40
C ASN A 44 6.96 8.04 5.47
N ILE A 45 7.62 9.17 5.17
CA ILE A 45 8.59 9.86 6.05
C ILE A 45 8.04 11.24 6.41
#